data_AF-A0A022FSY7-F1
#
_entry.id   AF-A0A022FSY7-F1
#
_cell.length_a   1.000
_cell.length_b   1.000
_cell.length_c   1.000
_cell.angle_alpha   90.00
_cell.angle_beta   90.00
_cell.angle_gamma   90.00
#
_symmetry.space_group_name_H-M   'P 1'
#
loop_
_entity.id
_entity.type
_entity.pdbx_description
1 polymer ?
#
loop_
_entity_poly.entity_id
_entity_poly.type
_entity_poly.pdbx_seq_one_letter_code
_entity_poly.pdbx_strand_id
1 'polypeptide(L)'
;MSIGKSSMGLLSEPRNRIKLIDYVSPDTEISGYEFALMFGSRHAQAELVDAALELFHSGYYETLIIAGGKTRNRATSEASEIAERLISAGLSSTRIILEEDSSNTAENVQYARTLMKSSSVLELLLIVKIYAKRRYVMHHKKELARD
;
A
#
# COMPACT_ATOMS: atom_id res chain seq x y z
N MET A 1 -8.39 -56.83 19.75
CA MET A 1 -9.08 -55.54 19.94
C MET A 1 -8.28 -54.76 20.98
N SER A 2 -7.92 -53.48 20.88
CA SER A 2 -8.02 -52.45 19.86
C SER A 2 -7.32 -51.22 20.47
N ILE A 3 -6.28 -50.69 19.82
CA ILE A 3 -5.94 -49.26 19.63
C ILE A 3 -5.84 -48.37 20.90
N GLY A 4 -4.64 -47.88 21.27
CA GLY A 4 -4.14 -46.52 20.93
C GLY A 4 -4.41 -45.53 22.08
N LYS A 5 -3.71 -44.42 22.32
CA LYS A 5 -2.70 -43.59 21.62
C LYS A 5 -1.87 -42.93 22.75
N SER A 6 -0.54 -42.98 22.70
CA SER A 6 0.33 -42.04 22.00
C SER A 6 0.30 -40.61 22.56
N SER A 7 1.37 -40.28 23.28
CA SER A 7 2.03 -38.97 23.39
C SER A 7 1.30 -37.75 22.83
N MET A 8 0.78 -36.89 23.73
CA MET A 8 0.47 -35.51 23.38
C MET A 8 1.79 -34.72 23.41
N GLY A 9 2.49 -34.74 22.28
CA GLY A 9 3.70 -33.96 22.05
C GLY A 9 3.40 -32.47 21.91
N LEU A 10 4.30 -31.67 22.47
CA LEU A 10 4.67 -30.30 22.14
C LEU A 10 3.55 -29.39 21.59
N LEU A 11 3.10 -28.48 22.46
CA LEU A 11 2.64 -27.16 22.04
C LEU A 11 3.83 -26.45 21.35
N SER A 12 3.91 -26.53 20.02
CA SER A 12 4.88 -25.76 19.25
C SER A 12 4.27 -24.41 18.86
N GLU A 13 4.90 -23.35 19.35
CA GLU A 13 4.69 -21.92 19.05
C GLU A 13 4.39 -21.59 17.57
N PRO A 14 3.69 -20.48 17.27
CA PRO A 14 3.16 -20.15 15.95
C PRO A 14 4.27 -19.65 14.98
N ARG A 15 4.97 -20.60 14.35
CA ARG A 15 6.06 -20.37 13.38
C ARG A 15 5.69 -19.70 12.05
N ASN A 16 4.43 -19.33 11.83
CA ASN A 16 3.95 -18.82 10.52
C ASN A 16 3.78 -17.31 10.41
N ARG A 17 3.86 -16.53 11.50
CA ARG A 17 3.69 -15.06 11.42
C ARG A 17 4.94 -14.33 10.95
N ILE A 18 6.12 -14.79 11.38
CA ILE A 18 7.41 -14.16 11.05
C ILE A 18 7.70 -14.30 9.54
N LYS A 19 7.47 -15.48 8.96
CA LYS A 19 7.68 -15.70 7.51
C LYS A 19 6.78 -14.88 6.58
N LEU A 20 5.60 -14.47 7.04
CA LEU A 20 4.69 -13.69 6.20
C LEU A 20 5.11 -12.22 6.13
N ILE A 21 5.60 -11.65 7.22
CA ILE A 21 6.06 -10.25 7.21
C ILE A 21 7.33 -10.13 6.37
N ASP A 22 8.29 -11.05 6.50
CA ASP A 22 9.52 -11.07 5.69
C ASP A 22 9.22 -11.27 4.20
N TYR A 23 8.20 -12.07 3.87
CA TYR A 23 7.77 -12.28 2.48
C TYR A 23 7.05 -11.07 1.86
N VAL A 24 6.28 -10.34 2.67
CA VAL A 24 5.49 -9.18 2.22
C VAL A 24 6.31 -7.88 2.30
N SER A 25 7.34 -7.85 3.13
CA SER A 25 8.23 -6.72 3.39
C SER A 25 9.67 -7.23 3.52
N PRO A 26 10.33 -7.60 2.41
CA PRO A 26 11.72 -8.02 2.45
C PRO A 26 12.61 -6.88 2.94
N ASP A 27 13.61 -7.21 3.77
CA ASP A 27 14.63 -6.25 4.20
C ASP A 27 15.31 -5.67 2.95
N THR A 28 15.10 -4.37 2.73
CA THR A 28 15.63 -3.63 1.59
C THR A 28 16.31 -2.39 2.13
N GLU A 29 17.54 -2.11 1.69
CA GLU A 29 18.16 -0.81 1.94
C GLU A 29 17.33 0.26 1.25
N ILE A 30 16.62 1.08 2.04
CA ILE A 30 15.82 2.17 1.51
C ILE A 30 16.75 3.37 1.30
N SER A 31 17.10 3.64 0.04
CA SER A 31 17.74 4.88 -0.39
C SER A 31 16.68 5.97 -0.63
N GLY A 32 17.08 7.24 -0.66
CA GLY A 32 16.17 8.32 -1.05
C GLY A 32 15.76 8.17 -2.51
N TYR A 33 14.45 8.13 -2.78
CA TYR A 33 13.89 8.03 -4.13
C TYR A 33 13.56 9.40 -4.71
N GLU A 34 13.74 9.60 -6.01
CA GLU A 34 13.24 10.83 -6.66
C GLU A 34 11.71 10.90 -6.58
N PHE A 35 11.05 9.75 -6.76
CA PHE A 35 9.59 9.62 -6.76
C PHE A 35 9.09 8.62 -5.73
N ALA A 36 7.97 8.98 -5.09
CA ALA A 36 7.07 8.05 -4.44
C ALA A 36 5.75 7.96 -5.22
N LEU A 37 5.10 6.79 -5.19
CA LEU A 37 3.77 6.58 -5.75
C LEU A 37 2.82 6.17 -4.63
N MET A 38 1.79 6.97 -4.40
CA MET A 38 0.70 6.64 -3.50
C MET A 38 -0.56 6.31 -4.28
N PHE A 39 -1.22 5.21 -3.93
CA PHE A 39 -2.56 4.93 -4.46
C PHE A 39 -3.64 5.62 -3.64
N GLY A 40 -4.62 6.17 -4.34
CA GLY A 40 -5.88 6.64 -3.78
C GLY A 40 -6.54 5.59 -2.90
N SER A 41 -7.16 6.05 -1.81
CA SER A 41 -7.87 5.20 -0.87
C SER A 41 -9.07 5.93 -0.29
N ARG A 42 -10.17 5.19 -0.08
CA ARG A 42 -11.38 5.68 0.60
C ARG A 42 -11.40 5.42 2.10
N HIS A 43 -10.54 4.53 2.59
CA HIS A 43 -10.65 3.94 3.93
C HIS A 43 -9.38 4.04 4.75
N ALA A 44 -8.36 4.74 4.24
CA ALA A 44 -7.08 4.90 4.94
C ALA A 44 -6.37 6.20 4.53
N GLN A 45 -7.12 7.27 4.25
CA GLN A 45 -6.50 8.53 3.79
C GLN A 45 -5.60 9.12 4.88
N ALA A 46 -6.02 9.09 6.15
CA ALA A 46 -5.24 9.63 7.25
C ALA A 46 -3.90 8.90 7.41
N GLU A 47 -3.95 7.56 7.46
CA GLU A 47 -2.75 6.74 7.62
C GLU A 47 -1.79 6.85 6.44
N LEU A 48 -2.31 6.99 5.21
CA LEU A 48 -1.47 7.22 4.03
C LEU A 48 -0.84 8.61 4.03
N VAL A 49 -1.59 9.63 4.45
CA VAL A 49 -1.09 11.01 4.58
C VAL A 49 0.02 11.07 5.63
N ASP A 50 -0.21 10.50 6.81
CA ASP A 50 0.78 10.45 7.89
C ASP A 50 2.06 9.74 7.44
N ALA A 51 1.92 8.57 6.80
CA ALA A 51 3.05 7.80 6.30
C ALA A 51 3.84 8.57 5.22
N ALA A 52 3.16 9.24 4.29
CA ALA A 52 3.85 10.05 3.27
C ALA A 52 4.62 11.22 3.87
N LEU A 53 4.05 11.93 4.85
CA LEU A 53 4.74 13.02 5.53
C LEU A 53 5.97 12.53 6.31
N GLU A 54 5.85 11.42 7.03
CA GLU A 54 6.97 10.81 7.75
C GLU A 54 8.10 10.42 6.80
N LEU A 55 7.76 9.79 5.67
CA LEU A 55 8.71 9.36 4.66
C LEU A 55 9.39 10.57 3.97
N PHE A 56 8.63 11.62 3.68
CA PHE A 56 9.16 12.86 3.12
C PHE A 56 10.15 13.55 4.07
N HIS A 57 9.77 13.75 5.33
CA HIS A 57 10.62 14.40 6.33
C HIS A 57 11.89 13.59 6.65
N SER A 58 11.82 12.27 6.49
CA SER A 58 12.96 11.37 6.65
C SER A 58 13.85 11.29 5.39
N GLY A 59 13.51 12.00 4.31
CA GLY A 59 14.29 12.04 3.07
C GLY A 59 14.17 10.79 2.20
N TYR A 60 13.12 9.98 2.39
CA TYR A 60 12.92 8.76 1.60
C TYR A 60 12.34 9.02 0.21
N TYR A 61 11.75 10.19 -0.02
CA TYR A 61 11.41 10.62 -1.37
C TYR A 61 11.42 12.14 -1.54
N GLU A 62 11.57 12.61 -2.79
CA GLU A 62 11.53 14.04 -3.11
C GLU A 62 10.16 14.51 -3.64
N THR A 63 9.55 13.74 -4.55
CA THR A 63 8.27 14.07 -5.19
C THR A 63 7.26 12.94 -5.04
N LEU A 64 6.03 13.27 -4.66
CA LEU A 64 4.94 12.31 -4.50
C LEU A 64 3.99 12.36 -5.71
N ILE A 65 3.85 11.23 -6.40
CA ILE A 65 2.77 10.99 -7.36
C ILE A 65 1.61 10.36 -6.60
N ILE A 66 0.41 10.94 -6.72
CA ILE A 66 -0.81 10.40 -6.11
C ILE A 66 -1.72 9.93 -7.25
N ALA A 67 -1.94 8.63 -7.33
CA ALA A 67 -2.70 7.97 -8.39
C ALA A 67 -4.05 7.48 -7.88
N GLY A 68 -5.14 8.03 -8.42
CA GLY A 68 -6.48 7.56 -8.12
C GLY A 68 -7.55 8.48 -8.70
N GLY A 69 -8.29 7.97 -9.69
CA GLY A 69 -9.27 8.76 -10.41
C GLY A 69 -10.58 9.04 -9.70
N LYS A 70 -11.51 9.62 -10.47
CA LYS A 70 -12.83 10.01 -9.96
C LYS A 70 -13.69 8.80 -9.65
N THR A 71 -14.22 8.78 -8.43
CA THR A 71 -15.27 7.83 -8.07
C THR A 71 -16.61 8.30 -8.63
N ARG A 72 -17.39 7.38 -9.20
CA ARG A 72 -18.76 7.65 -9.67
C ARG A 72 -19.55 8.38 -8.57
N ASN A 73 -20.11 9.55 -8.90
CA ASN A 73 -20.85 10.46 -8.01
C ASN A 73 -20.01 11.39 -7.11
N ARG A 74 -18.71 11.62 -7.38
CA ARG A 74 -17.93 12.68 -6.72
C ARG A 74 -17.43 13.73 -7.69
N ALA A 75 -17.33 14.97 -7.19
CA ALA A 75 -16.77 16.10 -7.93
C ALA A 75 -15.24 16.02 -8.04
N THR A 76 -14.59 15.49 -7.01
CA THR A 76 -13.14 15.37 -6.85
C THR A 76 -12.69 13.91 -6.94
N SER A 77 -11.44 13.71 -7.36
CA SER A 77 -10.78 12.40 -7.32
C SER A 77 -10.24 12.08 -5.93
N GLU A 78 -9.93 10.81 -5.69
CA GLU A 78 -9.26 10.40 -4.45
C GLU A 78 -7.85 11.03 -4.36
N ALA A 79 -7.17 11.18 -5.49
CA ALA A 79 -5.86 11.82 -5.54
C ALA A 79 -5.91 13.29 -5.10
N SER A 80 -6.89 14.05 -5.60
CA SER A 80 -7.11 15.45 -5.22
C SER A 80 -7.44 15.60 -3.73
N GLU A 81 -8.33 14.76 -3.18
CA GLU A 81 -8.68 14.79 -1.75
C GLU A 81 -7.45 14.52 -0.84
N ILE A 82 -6.57 13.60 -1.25
CA ILE A 82 -5.34 13.30 -0.49
C ILE A 82 -4.33 14.44 -0.62
N ALA A 83 -4.17 15.02 -1.82
CA ALA A 83 -3.26 16.14 -2.03
C ALA A 83 -3.64 17.35 -1.18
N GLU A 84 -4.92 17.70 -1.10
CA GLU A 84 -5.40 18.79 -0.24
C GLU A 84 -5.03 18.58 1.24
N ARG A 85 -5.13 17.33 1.72
CA ARG A 85 -4.73 16.99 3.09
C ARG A 85 -3.23 17.13 3.31
N LEU A 86 -2.41 16.64 2.38
CA LEU A 86 -0.94 16.75 2.44
C LEU A 86 -0.49 18.21 2.42
N ILE A 87 -1.08 19.02 1.55
CA ILE A 87 -0.79 20.45 1.44
C ILE A 87 -1.18 21.17 2.74
N SER A 88 -2.36 20.87 3.27
CA SER A 88 -2.83 21.41 4.56
C SER A 88 -1.93 21.01 5.73
N ALA A 89 -1.24 19.86 5.63
CA ALA A 89 -0.28 19.37 6.60
C ALA A 89 1.16 19.89 6.38
N GLY A 90 1.39 20.73 5.36
CA GLY A 90 2.67 21.42 5.15
C GLY A 90 3.53 20.88 4.00
N LEU A 91 3.08 19.85 3.27
CA LEU A 91 3.80 19.40 2.07
C LEU A 91 3.58 20.41 0.93
N SER A 92 4.65 20.97 0.37
CA SER A 92 4.53 21.92 -0.75
C SER A 92 3.82 21.28 -1.93
N SER A 93 2.88 22.01 -2.55
CA SER A 93 2.18 21.54 -3.76
C SER A 93 3.13 21.26 -4.93
N THR A 94 4.29 21.91 -4.97
CA THR A 94 5.34 21.66 -5.97
C THR A 94 6.02 20.28 -5.81
N ARG A 95 5.80 19.60 -4.68
CA ARG A 95 6.27 18.23 -4.42
C ARG A 95 5.22 17.17 -4.74
N ILE A 96 4.05 17.57 -5.26
CA ILE A 96 2.93 16.67 -5.53
C ILE A 96 2.59 16.68 -7.01
N ILE A 97 2.42 15.50 -7.60
CA ILE A 97 1.90 15.30 -8.95
C ILE A 97 0.62 14.48 -8.82
N LEU A 98 -0.46 14.96 -9.44
CA LEU A 98 -1.75 14.27 -9.47
C LEU A 98 -1.88 13.41 -10.72
N GLU A 99 -2.33 12.17 -10.52
CA GLU A 99 -2.77 11.26 -11.57
C GLU A 99 -4.23 10.87 -11.27
N GLU A 100 -5.17 11.38 -12.07
CA GLU A 100 -6.61 11.30 -11.80
C GLU A 100 -7.40 10.48 -12.85
N ASP A 101 -6.71 9.82 -13.77
CA ASP A 101 -7.30 9.10 -14.90
C ASP A 101 -7.39 7.60 -14.65
N SER A 102 -6.60 7.08 -13.71
CA SER A 102 -6.58 5.65 -13.36
C SER A 102 -7.88 5.17 -12.72
N SER A 103 -8.32 3.99 -13.15
CA SER A 103 -9.50 3.29 -12.64
C SER A 103 -9.18 2.02 -11.86
N ASN A 104 -7.93 1.55 -11.91
CA ASN A 104 -7.48 0.33 -11.27
C ASN A 104 -5.97 0.34 -10.96
N THR A 105 -5.53 -0.61 -10.14
CA THR A 105 -4.14 -0.73 -9.69
C THR A 105 -3.12 -0.81 -10.83
N ALA A 106 -3.44 -1.47 -11.93
CA ALA A 106 -2.51 -1.60 -13.06
C ALA A 106 -2.36 -0.25 -13.78
N GLU A 107 -3.46 0.47 -13.98
CA GLU A 107 -3.46 1.82 -14.53
C GLU A 107 -2.72 2.82 -13.64
N ASN A 108 -2.90 2.76 -12.30
CA ASN A 108 -2.16 3.62 -11.37
C ASN A 108 -0.64 3.57 -11.65
N VAL A 109 -0.08 2.36 -11.77
CA VAL A 109 1.36 2.16 -12.02
C VAL A 109 1.73 2.60 -13.44
N GLN A 110 0.93 2.21 -14.44
CA GLN A 110 1.21 2.55 -15.83
C GLN A 110 1.22 4.07 -16.05
N TYR A 111 0.23 4.78 -15.53
CA TYR A 111 0.08 6.23 -15.71
C TYR A 111 1.10 6.99 -14.87
N ALA A 112 1.37 6.57 -13.63
CA ALA A 112 2.47 7.12 -12.85
C ALA A 112 3.82 7.00 -13.58
N ARG A 113 4.09 5.87 -14.23
CA ARG A 113 5.30 5.69 -15.05
C ARG A 113 5.39 6.67 -16.21
N THR A 114 4.26 7.07 -16.79
CA THR A 114 4.27 8.10 -17.86
C THR A 114 4.66 9.48 -17.33
N LEU A 115 4.33 9.79 -16.08
CA LEU A 115 4.67 11.05 -15.42
C LEU A 115 6.16 11.13 -15.05
N MET A 116 6.82 9.99 -14.87
CA MET A 116 8.27 9.91 -14.61
C MET A 116 9.12 9.95 -15.89
N LYS A 117 8.55 9.90 -17.10
CA LYS A 117 9.31 9.71 -18.37
C LYS A 117 10.36 10.79 -18.68
N SER A 118 10.25 11.97 -18.08
CA SER A 118 11.28 13.01 -18.19
C SER A 118 12.48 12.77 -17.28
N SER A 119 12.39 11.86 -16.32
CA SER A 119 13.49 11.43 -15.45
C SER A 119 14.17 10.18 -16.01
N SER A 120 15.47 10.05 -15.73
CA SER A 120 16.26 8.84 -15.99
C SER A 120 16.02 7.72 -14.97
N VAL A 121 15.23 7.98 -13.92
CA VAL A 121 14.98 7.05 -12.82
C VAL A 121 13.89 6.03 -13.18
N LEU A 122 14.16 4.76 -12.86
CA LEU A 122 13.25 3.62 -13.11
C LEU A 122 12.62 3.05 -11.83
N GLU A 123 12.99 3.59 -10.67
CA GLU A 123 12.60 3.10 -9.35
C GLU A 123 11.80 4.16 -8.61
N LEU A 124 10.85 3.72 -7.77
CA LEU A 124 10.04 4.61 -6.95
C LEU A 124 9.70 3.92 -5.63
N LEU A 125 9.38 4.73 -4.62
CA LEU A 125 8.84 4.26 -3.35
C LEU A 125 7.33 4.06 -3.46
N LEU A 126 6.84 2.83 -3.28
CA LEU A 126 5.40 2.55 -3.34
C LEU A 126 4.75 2.69 -1.97
N ILE A 127 3.83 3.65 -1.82
CA ILE A 127 3.06 3.90 -0.59
C ILE A 127 1.63 3.41 -0.80
N VAL A 128 1.35 2.18 -0.34
CA VAL A 128 0.05 1.55 -0.54
C VAL A 128 -0.44 0.86 0.73
N LYS A 129 -1.76 0.74 0.84
CA LYS A 129 -2.35 -0.09 1.88
C LYS A 129 -2.03 -1.56 1.65
N ILE A 130 -1.31 -2.17 2.60
CA ILE A 130 -1.14 -3.62 2.62
C ILE A 130 -2.44 -4.27 3.12
N TYR A 131 -3.34 -4.63 2.21
CA TYR A 131 -4.38 -5.62 2.50
C TYR A 131 -3.71 -7.00 2.56
N ALA A 132 -3.04 -7.34 3.65
CA ALA A 132 -2.50 -8.68 3.84
C ALA A 132 -3.66 -9.68 3.90
N LYS A 133 -4.14 -10.19 2.75
CA LYS A 133 -4.99 -11.37 2.47
C LYS A 133 -6.06 -11.81 3.50
N ARG A 134 -6.45 -10.99 4.48
CA ARG A 134 -7.45 -11.33 5.51
C ARG A 134 -8.83 -11.52 4.88
N ARG A 135 -9.10 -10.90 3.72
CA ARG A 135 -10.33 -11.16 2.95
C ARG A 135 -10.33 -12.56 2.30
N TYR A 136 -9.17 -13.11 1.94
CA TYR A 136 -9.04 -14.50 1.46
C TYR A 136 -9.22 -15.53 2.58
N VAL A 137 -8.60 -15.29 3.74
CA VAL A 137 -8.73 -16.17 4.92
C VAL A 137 -10.16 -16.16 5.47
N MET A 138 -10.87 -15.02 5.41
CA MET A 138 -12.26 -14.93 5.85
C MET A 138 -13.26 -15.53 4.85
N HIS A 139 -13.00 -15.47 3.54
CA HIS A 139 -13.81 -16.19 2.55
C HIS A 139 -13.63 -17.71 2.65
N HIS A 140 -12.39 -18.20 2.79
CA HIS A 140 -12.16 -19.65 2.92
C HIS A 140 -12.73 -20.24 4.21
N LYS A 141 -12.77 -19.49 5.32
CA LYS A 141 -13.41 -19.96 6.56
C LYS A 141 -14.95 -20.02 6.49
N LYS A 142 -15.58 -19.21 5.63
CA LYS A 142 -17.05 -19.26 5.46
C LYS A 142 -17.49 -20.44 4.60
N GLU A 143 -16.68 -20.85 3.63
CA GLU A 143 -16.94 -22.00 2.77
C GLU A 143 -16.74 -23.33 3.54
N LEU A 144 -15.71 -23.42 4.38
CA LEU A 144 -15.41 -24.64 5.17
C LEU A 144 -16.25 -24.82 6.44
N ALA A 145 -17.14 -23.89 6.77
CA ALA A 145 -18.04 -23.96 7.93
C ALA A 145 -19.49 -24.30 7.53
N ARG A 146 -19.71 -24.73 6.28
CA ARG A 146 -21.02 -25.08 5.71
C ARG A 146 -21.19 -26.56 5.37
N ASP A 147 -20.26 -27.40 5.79
CA ASP A 147 -20.37 -28.87 5.70
C ASP A 147 -20.57 -29.48 7.10
#